data_AF-A0A837CGL3-F1
#
_entry.id   AF-A0A837CGL3-F1
#
_cell.length_a   1.000
_cell.length_b   1.000
_cell.length_c   1.000
_cell.angle_alpha   90.00
_cell.angle_beta   90.00
_cell.angle_gamma   90.00
#
_symmetry.space_group_name_H-M   'P 1'
#
loop_
_entity.id
_entity.type
_entity.pdbx_description
1 polymer ?
#
loop_
_entity_poly.entity_id
_entity_poly.type
_entity_poly.pdbx_seq_one_letter_code
_entity_poly.pdbx_strand_id
1 'polypeptide(L)'
;MIVIDEDQYTPAVYYGGSHTFSKEQIGTRYLMLALRTLVDPSDPKDIEQAHALQDAVAVSQRSSGKFDIPDWDPVSHKKVKDALLVLASTLPDSDRGSVAATGKFPIAYRLCRAGTIWCASIARDPTS
;
A
#
# COMPACT_ATOMS: atom_id res chain seq x y z
N MET A 1 -0.78 -10.15 8.47
CA MET A 1 0.06 -9.91 7.29
C MET A 1 -0.74 -10.18 6.03
N ILE A 2 -0.85 -9.19 5.15
CA ILE A 2 -1.47 -9.30 3.83
C ILE A 2 -0.34 -9.41 2.82
N VAL A 3 -0.41 -10.40 1.93
CA VAL A 3 0.54 -10.57 0.83
C VAL A 3 -0.10 -9.98 -0.42
N ILE A 4 0.62 -9.11 -1.12
CA ILE A 4 0.13 -8.42 -2.31
C ILE A 4 1.14 -8.65 -3.42
N ASP A 5 0.70 -9.11 -4.59
CA ASP A 5 1.60 -9.33 -5.73
C ASP A 5 1.84 -8.03 -6.54
N GLU A 6 2.71 -8.11 -7.53
CA GLU A 6 3.04 -7.00 -8.44
C GLU A 6 1.81 -6.40 -9.16
N ASP A 7 0.80 -7.24 -9.42
CA ASP A 7 -0.45 -6.87 -10.10
C ASP A 7 -1.55 -6.42 -9.12
N GLN A 8 -1.22 -6.21 -7.85
CA GLN A 8 -2.11 -5.80 -6.74
C GLN A 8 -3.18 -6.81 -6.34
N TYR A 9 -3.04 -8.09 -6.70
CA TYR A 9 -3.86 -9.15 -6.13
C TYR A 9 -3.37 -9.53 -4.74
N THR A 10 -4.29 -10.06 -3.93
CA THR A 10 -4.00 -10.55 -2.58
C THR A 10 -4.01 -12.07 -2.57
N PRO A 11 -2.88 -12.75 -2.87
CA PRO A 11 -2.83 -14.21 -2.89
C PRO A 11 -3.02 -14.85 -1.52
N ALA A 12 -2.69 -14.15 -0.42
CA ALA A 12 -2.81 -14.70 0.92
C ALA A 12 -2.96 -13.63 2.03
N VAL A 13 -3.61 -14.03 3.12
CA VAL A 13 -3.71 -13.27 4.38
C VAL A 13 -3.41 -14.19 5.55
N TYR A 14 -2.53 -13.76 6.45
CA TYR A 14 -2.08 -14.51 7.63
C TYR A 14 -2.26 -13.71 8.93
N TYR A 15 -2.54 -14.40 10.03
CA TYR A 15 -2.76 -13.78 11.35
C TYR A 15 -1.62 -14.02 12.36
N GLY A 16 -0.43 -14.41 11.89
CA GLY A 16 0.77 -14.60 12.70
C GLY A 16 1.65 -15.74 12.18
N GLY A 17 2.77 -15.97 12.85
CA GLY A 17 3.71 -17.04 12.53
C GLY A 17 4.75 -16.69 11.46
N SER A 18 5.60 -17.67 11.14
CA SER A 18 6.63 -17.55 10.12
C SER A 18 6.13 -18.11 8.80
N HIS A 19 6.35 -17.36 7.71
CA HIS A 19 5.89 -17.72 6.38
C HIS A 19 7.04 -17.59 5.39
N THR A 20 7.12 -18.51 4.44
CA THR A 20 8.10 -18.49 3.36
C THR A 20 7.39 -18.36 2.02
N PHE A 21 7.86 -17.43 1.19
CA PHE A 21 7.30 -17.16 -0.13
C PHE A 21 8.31 -17.53 -1.20
N SER A 22 7.81 -18.14 -2.27
CA SER A 22 8.57 -18.43 -3.49
C SER A 22 7.89 -17.78 -4.70
N LYS A 23 8.68 -17.55 -5.75
CA LYS A 23 8.17 -16.97 -7.00
C LYS A 23 7.06 -17.83 -7.60
N GLU A 24 7.20 -19.16 -7.50
CA GLU A 24 6.23 -20.12 -8.03
C GLU A 24 4.89 -20.06 -7.29
N GLN A 25 4.89 -19.71 -6.01
CA GLN A 25 3.66 -19.55 -5.21
C GLN A 25 2.95 -18.22 -5.47
N ILE A 26 3.72 -17.14 -5.69
CA ILE A 26 3.16 -15.79 -5.86
C ILE A 26 2.81 -15.50 -7.33
N GLY A 27 3.52 -16.11 -8.28
CA GLY A 27 3.31 -15.92 -9.71
C GLY A 27 4.03 -14.71 -10.31
N THR A 28 4.45 -13.75 -9.48
CA THR A 28 5.17 -12.54 -9.90
C THR A 28 6.56 -12.46 -9.28
N ARG A 29 7.40 -11.54 -9.79
CA ARG A 29 8.78 -11.36 -9.28
C ARG A 29 8.79 -10.59 -7.96
N TYR A 30 7.87 -9.66 -7.79
CA TYR A 30 7.79 -8.79 -6.62
C TYR A 30 6.53 -9.07 -5.83
N LEU A 31 6.65 -8.93 -4.51
CA LEU A 31 5.54 -8.98 -3.59
C LEU A 31 5.72 -7.90 -2.54
N MET A 32 4.60 -7.46 -1.97
CA MET A 32 4.58 -6.60 -0.80
C MET A 32 3.94 -7.33 0.37
N LEU A 33 4.54 -7.17 1.56
CA LEU A 33 4.00 -7.66 2.81
C LEU A 33 3.48 -6.47 3.64
N ALA A 34 2.17 -6.39 3.82
CA ALA A 34 1.57 -5.41 4.71
C ALA A 34 1.26 -6.06 6.06
N LEU A 35 2.00 -5.66 7.09
CA LEU A 35 1.72 -6.01 8.48
C LEU A 35 0.96 -4.86 9.14
N ARG A 36 -0.02 -5.20 9.98
CA ARG A 36 -0.81 -4.24 10.74
C ARG A 36 -0.79 -4.66 12.20
N THR A 37 -0.38 -3.74 13.06
CA THR A 37 -0.46 -3.87 14.52
C THR A 37 -1.53 -2.88 14.98
N LEU A 38 -2.48 -3.35 15.76
CA LEU A 38 -3.47 -2.48 16.40
C LEU A 38 -2.81 -1.84 17.62
N VAL A 39 -3.09 -0.56 17.85
CA VAL A 39 -2.58 0.20 19.00
C VAL A 39 -3.68 1.11 19.54
N ASP A 40 -3.83 1.16 20.85
CA ASP A 40 -4.56 2.20 21.56
C ASP A 40 -3.59 3.38 21.80
N PRO A 41 -3.79 4.52 21.11
CA PRO A 41 -2.88 5.66 21.24
C PRO A 41 -2.98 6.38 22.59
N SER A 42 -3.99 6.05 23.41
CA SER A 42 -4.19 6.66 24.73
C SER A 42 -3.49 5.90 25.87
N ASP A 43 -3.01 4.67 25.62
CA ASP A 43 -2.23 3.88 26.58
C ASP A 43 -0.76 3.78 26.14
N PRO A 44 0.16 4.51 26.79
CA PRO A 44 1.59 4.43 26.48
C PRO A 44 2.17 3.02 26.55
N LYS A 45 1.63 2.13 27.40
CA LYS A 45 2.09 0.75 27.50
C LYS A 45 1.69 -0.08 26.29
N ASP A 46 0.52 0.19 25.72
CA ASP A 46 0.07 -0.48 24.50
C ASP A 46 0.91 -0.05 23.28
N ILE A 47 1.32 1.23 23.25
CA ILE A 47 2.27 1.75 22.26
C ILE A 47 3.62 1.02 22.35
N GLU A 48 4.18 0.88 23.56
CA GLU A 48 5.43 0.14 23.75
C GLU A 48 5.34 -1.31 23.28
N GLN A 49 4.22 -1.98 23.56
CA GLN A 49 3.98 -3.36 23.09
C GLN A 49 3.85 -3.43 21.57
N ALA A 50 3.15 -2.46 20.96
CA ALA A 50 3.01 -2.39 19.50
C ALA A 50 4.37 -2.18 18.80
N HIS A 51 5.23 -1.32 19.35
CA HIS A 51 6.61 -1.15 18.86
C HIS A 51 7.42 -2.43 19.00
N ALA A 52 7.38 -3.09 20.16
CA ALA A 52 8.09 -4.36 20.36
C ALA A 52 7.66 -5.44 19.35
N LEU A 53 6.38 -5.49 18.98
CA LEU A 53 5.87 -6.40 17.94
C LEU A 53 6.36 -6.00 16.54
N GLN A 54 6.45 -4.71 16.23
CA GLN A 54 6.99 -4.23 14.95
C GLN A 54 8.49 -4.49 14.82
N ASP A 55 9.25 -4.26 15.89
CA ASP A 55 10.70 -4.48 15.96
C ASP A 55 11.07 -5.97 15.85
N ALA A 56 10.17 -6.86 16.29
CA ALA A 56 10.35 -8.31 16.18
C ALA A 56 10.15 -8.84 14.76
N VAL A 57 9.66 -8.03 13.80
CA VAL A 57 9.43 -8.48 12.42
C VAL A 57 10.76 -8.64 11.70
N ALA A 58 11.13 -9.88 11.42
CA ALA A 58 12.31 -10.22 10.64
C ALA A 58 11.92 -10.68 9.23
N VAL A 59 12.65 -10.18 8.23
CA VAL A 59 12.57 -10.65 6.83
C VAL A 59 13.95 -11.12 6.41
N SER A 60 14.02 -12.31 5.82
CA SER A 60 15.25 -12.85 5.27
C SER A 60 15.02 -13.34 3.85
N GLN A 61 16.06 -13.22 3.02
CA GLN A 61 16.06 -13.68 1.63
C GLN A 61 17.42 -14.30 1.33
N ARG A 62 17.43 -15.33 0.46
CA ARG A 62 18.67 -16.04 0.10
C ARG A 62 19.70 -15.13 -0.56
N SER A 63 19.24 -14.15 -1.32
CA SER A 63 20.06 -13.13 -1.98
C SER A 63 19.23 -11.85 -2.07
N SER A 64 19.87 -10.68 -2.01
CA SER A 64 19.20 -9.39 -2.19
C SER A 64 18.58 -9.20 -3.57
N GLY A 65 18.99 -10.01 -4.55
CA GLY A 65 18.53 -9.90 -5.92
C GLY A 65 18.91 -8.58 -6.58
N LYS A 66 18.21 -8.26 -7.67
CA LYS A 66 18.28 -6.97 -8.37
C LYS A 66 16.87 -6.44 -8.58
N PHE A 67 16.72 -5.14 -8.35
CA PHE A 67 15.50 -4.41 -8.64
C PHE A 67 15.45 -4.07 -10.14
N ASP A 68 14.63 -4.81 -10.87
CA ASP A 68 14.39 -4.66 -12.31
C ASP A 68 12.92 -4.25 -12.50
N ILE A 69 12.68 -3.05 -13.02
CA ILE A 69 11.34 -2.56 -13.35
C ILE A 69 11.18 -2.43 -14.86
N PRO A 70 9.95 -2.50 -15.39
CA PRO A 70 9.71 -2.20 -16.79
C PRO A 70 10.18 -0.79 -17.16
N ASP A 71 10.74 -0.63 -18.36
CA ASP A 71 11.10 0.67 -18.92
C ASP A 71 9.83 1.37 -19.43
N TRP A 72 9.06 1.94 -18.50
CA TRP A 72 7.82 2.65 -18.83
C TRP A 72 8.13 3.93 -19.59
N ASP A 73 7.48 4.13 -20.74
CA ASP A 73 7.54 5.40 -21.47
C ASP A 73 7.01 6.55 -20.60
N PRO A 74 7.86 7.50 -20.19
CA PRO A 74 7.47 8.57 -19.27
C PRO A 74 6.42 9.50 -19.89
N VAL A 75 6.36 9.61 -21.22
CA VAL A 75 5.38 10.45 -21.92
C VAL A 75 3.98 9.85 -21.82
N SER A 76 3.83 8.56 -22.17
CA SER A 76 2.58 7.81 -22.04
C SER A 76 2.10 7.77 -20.58
N HIS A 77 3.01 7.45 -19.65
CA HIS A 77 2.66 7.40 -18.22
C HIS A 77 2.18 8.77 -17.71
N LYS A 78 2.89 9.86 -18.05
CA LYS A 78 2.46 11.22 -17.68
C LYS A 78 1.08 11.56 -18.23
N LYS A 79 0.81 11.22 -19.49
CA LYS A 79 -0.48 11.48 -20.14
C LYS A 79 -1.63 10.79 -19.40
N VAL A 80 -1.47 9.52 -19.01
CA VAL A 80 -2.48 8.77 -18.24
C VAL A 80 -2.63 9.38 -16.84
N LYS A 81 -1.51 9.69 -16.16
CA LYS A 81 -1.53 10.30 -14.82
C LYS A 81 -2.26 11.64 -14.81
N ASP A 82 -1.97 12.53 -15.76
CA ASP A 82 -2.61 13.85 -15.85
C ASP A 82 -4.12 13.72 -16.07
N ALA A 83 -4.55 12.79 -16.92
CA ALA A 83 -5.98 12.52 -17.13
C ALA A 83 -6.68 12.02 -15.85
N LEU A 84 -6.01 11.15 -15.08
CA LEU A 84 -6.51 10.67 -13.79
C LEU A 84 -6.59 11.79 -12.74
N LEU A 85 -5.64 12.73 -12.74
CA LEU A 85 -5.67 13.89 -11.84
C LEU A 85 -6.81 14.87 -12.19
N VAL A 86 -7.02 15.12 -13.48
CA VAL A 86 -8.18 15.91 -13.93
C VAL A 86 -9.48 15.24 -13.49
N LEU A 87 -9.59 13.93 -13.68
CA LEU A 87 -10.74 13.16 -13.22
C LEU A 87 -10.92 13.24 -11.70
N ALA A 88 -9.84 13.12 -10.93
CA ALA A 88 -9.86 13.24 -9.47
C ALA A 88 -10.37 14.62 -9.01
N SER A 89 -10.02 15.70 -9.73
CA SER A 89 -10.46 17.07 -9.39
C SER A 89 -11.97 17.29 -9.48
N THR A 90 -12.70 16.41 -10.18
CA THR A 90 -14.16 16.46 -10.28
C THR A 90 -14.89 15.83 -9.08
N LEU A 91 -14.15 15.24 -8.14
CA LEU A 91 -14.71 14.59 -6.96
C LEU A 91 -14.97 15.62 -5.85
N PRO A 92 -16.16 15.63 -5.24
CA PRO A 92 -16.41 16.45 -4.05
C PRO A 92 -15.56 15.90 -2.88
N ASP A 93 -14.84 16.80 -2.20
CA ASP A 93 -13.89 16.55 -1.09
C ASP A 93 -12.66 15.69 -1.44
N SER A 94 -11.63 16.32 -2.00
CA SER A 94 -10.26 15.78 -2.08
C SER A 94 -9.53 15.76 -0.73
N ASP A 95 -10.05 16.47 0.27
CA ASP A 95 -9.36 16.75 1.54
C ASP A 95 -9.61 15.69 2.62
N ARG A 96 -10.57 14.78 2.41
CA ARG A 96 -10.79 13.62 3.29
C ARG A 96 -10.13 12.40 2.68
N GLY A 97 -8.84 12.22 2.99
CA GLY A 97 -8.07 11.06 2.55
C GLY A 97 -8.80 9.74 2.82
N SER A 98 -9.03 8.97 1.74
CA SER A 98 -9.38 7.54 1.58
C SER A 98 -10.32 6.79 2.57
N VAL A 99 -10.75 7.40 3.66
CA VAL A 99 -11.47 6.77 4.78
C VAL A 99 -12.74 7.57 5.04
N ALA A 100 -13.87 6.87 4.99
CA ALA A 100 -15.23 7.36 5.28
C ALA A 100 -15.94 8.16 4.16
N ALA A 101 -16.58 7.43 3.25
CA ALA A 101 -17.98 7.72 2.95
C ALA A 101 -18.70 6.43 2.49
N THR A 102 -19.80 6.08 3.14
CA THR A 102 -20.75 5.08 2.66
C THR A 102 -21.74 5.78 1.73
N GLY A 103 -21.54 5.67 0.41
CA GLY A 103 -22.39 6.26 -0.61
C GLY A 103 -22.11 5.70 -2.02
N LYS A 104 -23.08 5.84 -2.93
CA LYS A 104 -22.92 5.46 -4.35
C LYS A 104 -21.97 6.43 -5.02
N PHE A 105 -20.71 6.06 -5.14
CA PHE A 105 -19.72 6.91 -5.78
C PHE A 105 -19.75 6.85 -7.31
N PRO A 106 -19.50 7.97 -8.01
CA PRO A 106 -19.22 8.00 -9.44
C PRO A 106 -18.04 7.09 -9.81
N ILE A 107 -17.98 6.61 -11.06
CA ILE A 107 -16.91 5.71 -11.53
C ILE A 107 -15.51 6.30 -11.34
N ALA A 108 -15.39 7.63 -11.47
CA ALA A 108 -14.20 8.42 -11.20
C ALA A 108 -13.62 8.16 -9.81
N TYR A 109 -14.48 8.11 -8.79
CA TYR A 109 -14.09 7.91 -7.40
C TYR A 109 -13.56 6.49 -7.16
N ARG A 110 -14.10 5.48 -7.87
CA ARG A 110 -13.66 4.08 -7.73
C ARG A 110 -12.24 3.88 -8.27
N LEU A 111 -11.90 4.56 -9.36
CA LEU A 111 -10.56 4.51 -9.97
C LEU A 111 -9.52 5.26 -9.13
N CYS A 112 -9.86 6.45 -8.62
CA CYS A 112 -8.96 7.23 -7.78
C CYS A 112 -8.71 6.59 -6.41
N ARG A 113 -9.70 5.92 -5.81
CA ARG A 113 -9.57 5.30 -4.46
C ARG A 113 -8.60 4.11 -4.43
N ALA A 114 -8.56 3.31 -5.49
CA ALA A 114 -7.57 2.24 -5.63
C ALA A 114 -6.12 2.79 -5.65
N GLY A 115 -5.90 3.93 -6.32
CA GLY A 115 -4.59 4.58 -6.38
C GLY A 115 -4.23 5.41 -5.13
N THR A 116 -5.21 6.05 -4.46
CA THR A 116 -4.94 6.93 -3.31
C THR A 116 -4.69 6.17 -2.00
N ILE A 117 -5.23 4.97 -1.79
CA ILE A 117 -4.84 4.16 -0.62
C ILE A 117 -3.32 3.87 -0.65
N TRP A 118 -2.74 3.73 -1.85
CA TRP A 118 -1.30 3.55 -2.04
C TRP A 118 -0.52 4.87 -2.11
N CYS A 119 -1.03 5.89 -2.81
CA CYS A 119 -0.34 7.19 -2.96
C CYS A 119 -0.42 8.09 -1.73
N ALA A 120 -1.40 7.92 -0.84
CA ALA A 120 -1.52 8.73 0.37
C ALA A 120 -0.39 8.46 1.40
N SER A 121 0.43 7.42 1.20
CA SER A 121 1.59 7.13 2.04
C SER A 121 2.88 7.91 1.67
N ILE A 122 2.88 8.75 0.62
CA ILE A 122 4.08 9.52 0.19
C ILE A 122 3.91 11.04 0.43
N ALA A 123 2.96 11.45 1.28
CA ALA A 123 2.96 12.82 1.80
C ALA A 123 3.67 12.81 3.17
N ARG A 124 5.00 12.89 3.16
CA ARG A 124 5.80 13.16 4.36
C ARG A 124 5.86 14.68 4.59
N ASP A 125 5.67 15.06 5.84
CA ASP A 125 5.88 16.37 6.47
C ASP A 125 6.79 17.36 5.71
N PRO A 126 6.32 18.58 5.44
CA PRO A 126 7.19 19.75 5.37
C PRO A 126 7.36 20.32 6.79
N THR A 127 8.40 19.83 7.47
CA THR A 127 9.20 20.41 8.57
C THR A 127 8.61 21.47 9.52
N SER A 128 8.89 21.24 10.82
CA SER A 128 9.45 22.20 11.78
C SER A 128 9.99 23.52 11.23
#